data_AF-A0A9D1H5G6-F1
#
_entry.id   AF-A0A9D1H5G6-F1
#
_cell.length_a   1.000
_cell.length_b   1.000
_cell.length_c   1.000
_cell.angle_alpha   90.00
_cell.angle_beta   90.00
_cell.angle_gamma   90.00
#
_symmetry.space_group_name_H-M   'P 1'
#
loop_
_entity.id
_entity.type
_entity.pdbx_description
1 polymer ?
#
loop_
_entity_poly.entity_id
_entity_poly.type
_entity_poly.pdbx_seq_one_letter_code
_entity_poly.pdbx_strand_id
1 'polypeptide(L)'
;MVQLALFSAIILAMAFTPGLGYIPLGVTRATIIHLPVIIGGILLGPKKGAFLGGVFGATSLINNTINPTITSFTFSPFYSGGNLWSLVICFIPRILIGVVAYYVYKGLCLLWKAAGKKKNNLFDAVSLGAAGLLGSMTNTVLVMGLIYICFGKSYAAAKGIGFDALYDVILGVVAVNGVLEALVAAVITAVVCKVLLRVLKKQAV
;
A
#
# COMPACT_ATOMS: atom_id res chain seq x y z
N MET A 1 7.45 15.05 15.10
CA MET A 1 8.29 13.84 14.96
C MET A 1 7.67 12.63 15.65
N VAL A 2 7.04 12.79 16.83
CA VAL A 2 6.40 11.69 17.60
C VAL A 2 5.41 10.85 16.78
N GLN A 3 4.49 11.47 16.02
CA GLN A 3 3.51 10.72 15.21
C GLN A 3 4.16 9.86 14.12
N LEU A 4 5.25 10.33 13.51
CA LEU A 4 5.98 9.57 12.49
C LEU A 4 6.62 8.33 13.12
N ALA A 5 7.22 8.48 14.30
CA ALA A 5 7.80 7.38 15.06
C ALA A 5 6.72 6.36 15.48
N LEU A 6 5.55 6.82 15.92
CA LEU A 6 4.42 5.96 16.27
C LEU A 6 3.94 5.14 15.06
N PHE A 7 3.67 5.77 13.92
CA PHE A 7 3.27 5.05 12.70
C PHE A 7 4.36 4.08 12.22
N SER A 8 5.64 4.45 12.33
CA SER A 8 6.76 3.57 12.00
C SER A 8 6.80 2.35 12.94
N ALA A 9 6.61 2.55 14.24
CA ALA A 9 6.55 1.48 15.22
C ALA A 9 5.38 0.53 14.96
N ILE A 10 4.20 1.04 14.60
CA ILE A 10 3.05 0.23 14.21
C ILE A 10 3.37 -0.60 12.97
N ILE A 11 3.98 0.01 11.94
CA ILE A 11 4.40 -0.70 10.71
C ILE A 11 5.36 -1.84 11.05
N LEU A 12 6.38 -1.58 11.89
CA LEU A 12 7.34 -2.60 12.32
C LEU A 12 6.65 -3.71 13.10
N ALA A 13 5.80 -3.37 14.08
CA ALA A 13 5.05 -4.34 14.87
C ALA A 13 4.18 -5.25 13.97
N MET A 14 3.44 -4.66 13.03
CA MET A 14 2.62 -5.42 12.08
C MET A 14 3.47 -6.28 11.13
N ALA A 15 4.64 -5.80 10.71
CA ALA A 15 5.52 -6.53 9.81
C ALA A 15 6.16 -7.76 10.45
N PHE A 16 6.50 -7.68 11.75
CA PHE A 16 7.12 -8.78 12.50
C PHE A 16 6.11 -9.69 13.21
N THR A 17 4.83 -9.34 13.22
CA THR A 17 3.78 -10.20 13.80
C THR A 17 3.13 -11.08 12.72
N PRO A 18 3.28 -12.42 12.79
CA PRO A 18 2.67 -13.33 11.82
C PRO A 18 1.14 -13.21 11.82
N GLY A 19 0.52 -13.10 10.64
CA GLY A 19 -0.95 -13.07 10.48
C GLY A 19 -1.61 -11.69 10.63
N LEU A 20 -0.92 -10.68 11.15
CA LEU A 20 -1.45 -9.31 11.30
C LEU A 20 -1.08 -8.39 10.13
N GLY A 21 0.18 -8.44 9.69
CA GLY A 21 0.66 -7.57 8.60
C GLY A 21 0.57 -8.19 7.21
N TYR A 22 0.95 -9.48 7.11
CA TYR A 22 0.97 -10.25 5.86
C TYR A 22 0.08 -11.50 6.03
N ILE A 23 -1.05 -11.55 5.34
CA ILE A 23 -1.99 -12.67 5.37
C ILE A 23 -1.72 -13.55 4.14
N PRO A 24 -1.28 -14.81 4.29
CA PRO A 24 -1.05 -15.70 3.17
C PRO A 24 -2.39 -16.19 2.58
N LEU A 25 -2.76 -15.69 1.40
CA LEU A 25 -3.96 -16.13 0.66
C LEU A 25 -3.61 -17.22 -0.38
N GLY A 26 -2.87 -18.25 0.06
CA GLY A 26 -2.41 -19.35 -0.77
C GLY A 26 -1.34 -18.96 -1.80
N VAL A 27 -1.74 -18.25 -2.86
CA VAL A 27 -0.89 -17.95 -4.04
C VAL A 27 -0.15 -16.62 -3.92
N THR A 28 -0.69 -15.68 -3.14
CA THR A 28 -0.14 -14.34 -2.86
C THR A 28 -0.41 -13.93 -1.41
N ARG A 29 0.32 -12.93 -0.89
CA ARG A 29 0.12 -12.39 0.47
C ARG A 29 -0.70 -11.11 0.38
N ALA A 30 -1.88 -11.09 0.99
CA ALA A 30 -2.59 -9.84 1.24
C ALA A 30 -1.86 -9.06 2.33
N THR A 31 -1.81 -7.74 2.20
CA THR A 31 -1.09 -6.86 3.12
C THR A 31 -2.06 -5.92 3.81
N ILE A 32 -1.88 -5.67 5.10
CA ILE A 32 -2.66 -4.64 5.84
C ILE A 32 -1.75 -3.47 6.24
N ILE A 33 -0.43 -3.65 6.14
CA ILE A 33 0.59 -2.66 6.52
C ILE A 33 0.51 -1.36 5.70
N HIS A 34 -0.09 -1.41 4.51
CA HIS A 34 -0.34 -0.23 3.72
C HIS A 34 -1.34 0.75 4.39
N LEU A 35 -2.21 0.29 5.31
CA LEU A 35 -3.17 1.15 6.01
C LEU A 35 -2.49 2.21 6.90
N PRO A 36 -1.58 1.86 7.84
CA PRO A 36 -0.78 2.85 8.56
C PRO A 36 -0.05 3.84 7.65
N VAL A 37 0.45 3.39 6.49
CA VAL A 37 1.14 4.24 5.51
C VAL A 37 0.18 5.24 4.85
N ILE A 38 -1.00 4.80 4.43
CA ILE A 38 -2.07 5.64 3.86
C ILE A 38 -2.50 6.69 4.89
N ILE A 39 -2.84 6.25 6.11
CA ILE A 39 -3.30 7.12 7.19
C ILE A 39 -2.19 8.13 7.55
N GLY A 40 -0.95 7.66 7.70
CA GLY A 40 0.21 8.51 7.95
C GLY A 40 0.47 9.51 6.82
N GLY A 41 0.29 9.12 5.56
CA GLY A 41 0.42 10.00 4.40
C GLY A 41 -0.63 11.11 4.37
N ILE A 42 -1.89 10.77 4.63
CA ILE A 42 -3.00 11.73 4.69
C ILE A 42 -2.79 12.74 5.83
N LEU A 43 -2.39 12.27 7.02
CA LEU A 43 -2.30 13.11 8.21
C LEU A 43 -1.00 13.92 8.29
N LEU A 44 0.14 13.31 7.93
CA LEU A 44 1.46 13.89 8.13
C LEU A 44 2.03 14.56 6.87
N GLY A 45 1.43 14.30 5.71
CA GLY A 45 1.83 14.85 4.42
C GLY A 45 2.69 13.90 3.56
N PRO A 46 2.97 14.27 2.30
CA PRO A 46 3.49 13.36 1.29
C PRO A 46 4.94 12.92 1.56
N LYS A 47 5.79 13.82 2.09
CA LYS A 47 7.18 13.47 2.45
C LYS A 47 7.26 12.44 3.58
N LYS A 48 6.36 12.56 4.57
CA LYS A 48 6.29 11.65 5.72
C LYS A 48 5.58 10.34 5.35
N GLY A 49 4.55 10.40 4.50
CA GLY A 49 3.92 9.22 3.90
C GLY A 49 4.92 8.43 3.05
N ALA A 50 5.75 9.10 2.26
CA ALA A 50 6.84 8.48 1.49
C ALA A 50 7.83 7.76 2.41
N PHE A 51 8.23 8.39 3.53
CA PHE A 51 9.10 7.76 4.51
C PHE A 51 8.47 6.50 5.13
N LEU A 52 7.21 6.57 5.56
CA LEU A 52 6.49 5.41 6.09
C LEU A 52 6.36 4.29 5.06
N GLY A 53 6.14 4.64 3.79
CA GLY A 53 6.18 3.70 2.67
C GLY A 53 7.56 3.08 2.47
N GLY A 54 8.63 3.85 2.67
CA GLY A 54 10.00 3.33 2.69
C GLY A 54 10.24 2.32 3.81
N VAL A 55 9.76 2.61 5.03
CA VAL A 55 9.83 1.67 6.16
C VAL A 55 9.09 0.38 5.82
N PHE A 56 7.89 0.47 5.24
CA PHE A 56 7.14 -0.70 4.78
C PHE A 56 7.89 -1.48 3.68
N GLY A 57 8.54 -0.79 2.74
CA GLY A 57 9.41 -1.39 1.73
C GLY A 57 10.58 -2.16 2.35
N ALA A 58 11.24 -1.57 3.35
CA ALA A 58 12.36 -2.22 4.05
C ALA A 58 11.90 -3.46 4.82
N THR A 59 10.79 -3.38 5.55
CA THR A 59 10.23 -4.55 6.25
C THR A 59 9.79 -5.64 5.28
N SER A 60 9.26 -5.26 4.11
CA SER A 60 8.88 -6.20 3.05
C SER A 60 10.09 -6.94 2.49
N LEU A 61 11.22 -6.26 2.30
CA LEU A 61 12.46 -6.88 1.84
C LEU A 61 13.02 -7.86 2.88
N ILE A 62 13.04 -7.45 4.16
CA ILE A 62 13.51 -8.29 5.26
C ILE A 62 12.64 -9.54 5.37
N ASN A 63 11.32 -9.39 5.38
CA ASN A 63 10.41 -10.53 5.51
C ASN A 63 10.48 -11.48 4.31
N ASN A 64 10.69 -10.98 3.09
CA ASN A 64 10.88 -11.83 1.91
C ASN A 64 12.24 -12.53 1.87
N THR A 65 13.23 -12.03 2.60
CA THR A 65 14.55 -12.66 2.71
C THR A 65 14.57 -13.74 3.79
N ILE A 66 13.89 -13.49 4.93
CA ILE A 66 13.85 -14.42 6.08
C ILE A 66 12.78 -15.50 5.90
N ASN A 67 11.61 -15.16 5.33
CA ASN A 67 10.49 -16.08 5.11
C ASN A 67 10.18 -16.22 3.62
N PRO A 68 11.06 -16.88 2.84
CA PRO A 68 10.94 -16.93 1.39
C PRO A 68 9.68 -17.70 0.96
N THR A 69 9.06 -17.18 -0.08
CA THR A 69 7.98 -17.80 -0.84
C THR A 69 8.44 -17.98 -2.28
N ILE A 70 7.70 -18.77 -3.07
CA ILE A 70 8.01 -19.08 -4.47
C ILE A 70 8.17 -17.79 -5.31
N THR A 71 7.55 -16.69 -4.91
CA THR A 71 7.62 -15.37 -5.56
C THR A 71 8.56 -14.38 -4.88
N SER A 72 9.28 -14.75 -3.81
CA SER A 72 10.09 -13.81 -3.03
C SER A 72 11.29 -13.23 -3.79
N PHE A 73 11.72 -13.85 -4.90
CA PHE A 73 12.72 -13.28 -5.80
C PHE A 73 12.28 -11.93 -6.41
N THR A 74 10.97 -11.64 -6.51
CA THR A 74 10.49 -10.35 -7.03
C THR A 74 10.57 -9.22 -6.00
N PHE A 75 10.79 -9.54 -4.72
CA PHE A 75 10.83 -8.57 -3.62
C PHE A 75 12.16 -8.56 -2.85
N SER A 76 13.03 -9.56 -3.05
CA SER A 76 14.38 -9.59 -2.49
C SER A 76 15.41 -9.94 -3.56
N PRO A 77 16.46 -9.11 -3.74
CA PRO A 77 17.58 -9.42 -4.63
C PRO A 77 18.47 -10.55 -4.08
N PHE A 78 18.36 -10.86 -2.79
CA PHE A 78 19.21 -11.84 -2.10
C PHE A 78 18.73 -13.29 -2.29
N TYR A 79 17.56 -13.48 -2.90
CA TYR A 79 17.02 -14.80 -3.20
C TYR A 79 17.39 -15.24 -4.62
N SER A 80 17.55 -16.54 -4.85
CA SER A 80 17.95 -17.10 -6.16
C SER A 80 16.99 -16.65 -7.26
N GLY A 81 17.50 -15.87 -8.23
CA GLY A 81 16.72 -15.25 -9.31
C GLY A 81 16.30 -13.79 -9.08
N GLY A 82 16.68 -13.17 -7.96
CA GLY A 82 16.47 -11.75 -7.68
C GLY A 82 17.45 -10.83 -8.43
N ASN A 83 17.02 -9.61 -8.75
CA ASN A 83 17.83 -8.59 -9.43
C ASN A 83 17.63 -7.24 -8.72
N LEU A 84 18.38 -6.19 -9.08
CA LEU A 84 18.17 -4.82 -8.58
C LEU A 84 16.73 -4.33 -8.80
N TRP A 85 16.05 -4.85 -9.82
CA TRP A 85 14.62 -4.61 -10.05
C TRP A 85 13.73 -5.09 -8.90
N SER A 86 14.14 -6.08 -8.10
CA SER A 86 13.39 -6.54 -6.91
C SER A 86 13.35 -5.47 -5.81
N LEU A 87 14.42 -4.70 -5.64
CA LEU A 87 14.46 -3.53 -4.75
C LEU A 87 13.50 -2.45 -5.25
N VAL A 88 13.52 -2.18 -6.55
CA VAL A 88 12.64 -1.19 -7.20
C VAL A 88 11.17 -1.56 -6.95
N ILE A 89 10.80 -2.83 -7.20
CA ILE A 89 9.45 -3.34 -6.95
C ILE A 89 9.09 -3.28 -5.46
N CYS A 90 10.04 -3.52 -4.57
CA CYS A 90 9.80 -3.51 -3.13
C CYS A 90 9.61 -2.10 -2.55
N PHE A 91 10.32 -1.09 -3.06
CA PHE A 91 10.30 0.26 -2.50
C PHE A 91 9.38 1.22 -3.25
N ILE A 92 9.41 1.23 -4.58
CA ILE A 92 8.68 2.25 -5.38
C ILE A 92 7.17 2.21 -5.10
N PRO A 93 6.46 1.09 -5.28
CA PRO A 93 5.02 1.05 -5.04
C PRO A 93 4.67 1.41 -3.60
N ARG A 94 5.53 1.06 -2.63
CA ARG A 94 5.30 1.27 -1.20
C ARG A 94 5.43 2.73 -0.80
N ILE A 95 6.43 3.42 -1.33
CA ILE A 95 6.60 4.86 -1.18
C ILE A 95 5.43 5.60 -1.87
N LEU A 96 5.02 5.15 -3.05
CA LEU A 96 3.94 5.78 -3.82
C LEU A 96 2.59 5.72 -3.10
N ILE A 97 2.27 4.66 -2.35
CA ILE A 97 1.00 4.57 -1.59
C ILE A 97 0.77 5.83 -0.74
N GLY A 98 1.76 6.21 0.09
CA GLY A 98 1.63 7.33 1.01
C GLY A 98 1.53 8.67 0.29
N VAL A 99 2.20 8.80 -0.87
CA VAL A 99 2.17 10.00 -1.71
C VAL A 99 0.83 10.12 -2.43
N VAL A 100 0.37 9.06 -3.08
CA VAL A 100 -0.91 9.02 -3.81
C VAL A 100 -2.07 9.27 -2.86
N ALA A 101 -2.11 8.61 -1.69
CA ALA A 101 -3.17 8.83 -0.70
C ALA A 101 -3.28 10.31 -0.29
N TYR A 102 -2.15 10.99 -0.09
CA TYR A 102 -2.13 12.42 0.21
C TYR A 102 -2.64 13.28 -0.95
N TYR A 103 -2.15 13.06 -2.18
CA TYR A 103 -2.54 13.86 -3.33
C TYR A 103 -3.99 13.63 -3.73
N VAL A 104 -4.52 12.41 -3.60
CA VAL A 104 -5.94 12.11 -3.81
C VAL A 104 -6.79 12.88 -2.79
N TYR A 105 -6.46 12.80 -1.50
CA TYR A 105 -7.20 13.52 -0.47
C TYR A 105 -7.17 15.04 -0.69
N LYS A 106 -5.98 15.60 -0.97
CA LYS A 106 -5.80 17.03 -1.20
C LYS A 106 -6.48 17.49 -2.50
N GLY A 107 -6.38 16.70 -3.56
CA GLY A 107 -7.01 16.95 -4.86
C GLY A 107 -8.53 17.00 -4.74
N LEU A 108 -9.14 16.02 -4.06
CA LEU A 108 -10.58 16.05 -3.78
C LEU A 108 -10.97 17.25 -2.91
N CYS A 109 -10.19 17.59 -1.89
CA CYS A 109 -10.43 18.78 -1.06
C CYS A 109 -10.40 20.08 -1.88
N LEU A 110 -9.46 20.21 -2.81
CA LEU A 110 -9.33 21.37 -3.68
C LEU A 110 -10.50 21.48 -4.67
N LEU A 111 -10.86 20.37 -5.32
CA LEU A 111 -12.00 20.33 -6.25
C LEU A 111 -13.31 20.69 -5.54
N TRP A 112 -13.52 20.20 -4.33
CA TRP A 112 -14.73 20.50 -3.56
C TRP A 112 -14.80 21.96 -3.10
N LYS A 113 -13.65 22.55 -2.76
CA LYS A 113 -13.54 23.97 -2.42
C LYS A 113 -13.76 24.85 -3.66
N ALA A 114 -13.23 24.45 -4.81
CA ALA A 114 -13.44 25.14 -6.09
C ALA A 114 -14.90 25.06 -6.55
N ALA A 115 -15.61 23.98 -6.23
CA ALA A 115 -17.04 23.81 -6.48
C ALA A 115 -17.95 24.63 -5.54
N GLY A 116 -17.40 25.48 -4.66
CA GLY A 116 -18.16 26.33 -3.74
C GLY A 116 -18.98 25.57 -2.68
N LYS A 117 -18.78 24.26 -2.53
CA LYS A 117 -19.58 23.43 -1.62
C LYS A 117 -19.00 23.44 -0.20
N LYS A 118 -19.89 23.62 0.78
CA LYS A 118 -19.53 23.58 2.21
C LYS A 118 -19.03 22.18 2.58
N LYS A 119 -18.00 22.14 3.41
CA LYS A 119 -17.41 20.90 3.91
C LYS A 119 -18.44 20.15 4.78
N ASN A 120 -18.90 18.99 4.30
CA ASN A 120 -19.86 18.14 5.00
C ASN A 120 -19.24 16.81 5.45
N ASN A 121 -19.84 16.19 6.46
CA ASN A 121 -19.42 14.91 7.03
C ASN A 121 -19.35 13.76 6.00
N LEU A 122 -20.17 13.84 4.94
CA LEU A 122 -20.18 12.89 3.83
C LEU A 122 -18.98 13.11 2.90
N PHE A 123 -18.61 14.36 2.63
CA PHE A 123 -17.44 14.68 1.80
C PHE A 123 -16.14 14.21 2.46
N ASP A 124 -15.98 14.40 3.77
CA ASP A 124 -14.81 13.88 4.50
C ASP A 124 -14.74 12.35 4.40
N ALA A 125 -15.86 11.64 4.56
CA ALA A 125 -15.87 10.18 4.45
C ALA A 125 -15.53 9.70 3.04
N VAL A 126 -16.10 10.33 2.00
CA VAL A 126 -15.86 9.98 0.59
C VAL A 126 -14.42 10.30 0.17
N SER A 127 -13.88 11.45 0.55
CA SER A 127 -12.51 11.85 0.19
C SER A 127 -11.45 10.99 0.87
N LEU A 128 -11.65 10.65 2.15
CA LEU A 128 -10.78 9.75 2.89
C LEU A 128 -10.90 8.30 2.38
N GLY A 129 -12.11 7.86 2.06
CA GLY A 129 -12.35 6.54 1.47
C GLY A 129 -11.72 6.39 0.09
N ALA A 130 -11.86 7.41 -0.77
CA ALA A 130 -11.21 7.44 -2.08
C ALA A 130 -9.68 7.43 -1.98
N ALA A 131 -9.11 8.15 -1.01
CA ALA A 131 -7.67 8.13 -0.74
C ALA A 131 -7.19 6.74 -0.29
N GLY A 132 -7.95 6.05 0.57
CA GLY A 132 -7.66 4.67 0.97
C GLY A 132 -7.75 3.68 -0.18
N LEU A 133 -8.82 3.78 -0.98
CA LEU A 133 -9.06 2.93 -2.15
C LEU A 133 -7.93 3.08 -3.18
N LEU A 134 -7.67 4.32 -3.62
CA LEU A 134 -6.65 4.58 -4.64
C LEU A 134 -5.23 4.31 -4.11
N GLY A 135 -4.97 4.57 -2.83
CA GLY A 135 -3.70 4.23 -2.18
C GLY A 135 -3.44 2.72 -2.20
N SER A 136 -4.44 1.90 -1.86
CA SER A 136 -4.34 0.44 -1.90
C SER A 136 -4.20 -0.09 -3.33
N MET A 137 -5.06 0.36 -4.25
CA MET A 137 -5.00 -0.06 -5.67
C MET A 137 -3.67 0.27 -6.32
N THR A 138 -3.09 1.44 -6.00
CA THR A 138 -1.76 1.84 -6.47
C THR A 138 -0.72 0.78 -6.11
N ASN A 139 -0.78 0.20 -4.91
CA ASN A 139 0.16 -0.85 -4.53
C ASN A 139 -0.01 -2.09 -5.40
N THR A 140 -1.21 -2.66 -5.45
CA THR A 140 -1.46 -3.94 -6.13
C THR A 140 -1.18 -3.83 -7.64
N VAL A 141 -1.63 -2.75 -8.27
CA VAL A 141 -1.43 -2.52 -9.71
C VAL A 141 0.05 -2.29 -10.04
N LEU A 142 0.76 -1.43 -9.30
CA LEU A 142 2.19 -1.20 -9.58
C LEU A 142 3.04 -2.42 -9.27
N VAL A 143 2.77 -3.11 -8.16
CA VAL A 143 3.53 -4.32 -7.81
C VAL A 143 3.38 -5.38 -8.89
N MET A 144 2.15 -5.69 -9.28
CA MET A 144 1.92 -6.72 -10.30
C MET A 144 2.34 -6.28 -11.70
N GLY A 145 2.14 -5.01 -12.05
CA GLY A 145 2.60 -4.46 -13.33
C GLY A 145 4.14 -4.46 -13.46
N LEU A 146 4.86 -4.11 -12.40
CA LEU A 146 6.32 -4.17 -12.42
C LEU A 146 6.84 -5.62 -12.42
N ILE A 147 6.15 -6.55 -11.76
CA ILE A 147 6.47 -7.98 -11.85
C ILE A 147 6.33 -8.47 -13.29
N TYR A 148 5.27 -8.07 -14.01
CA TYR A 148 5.09 -8.43 -15.41
C TYR A 148 6.25 -7.94 -16.29
N ILE A 149 6.63 -6.67 -16.16
CA ILE A 149 7.68 -6.05 -16.99
C ILE A 149 9.07 -6.59 -16.65
N CYS A 150 9.41 -6.70 -15.36
CA CYS A 150 10.78 -6.98 -14.93
C CYS A 150 11.05 -8.48 -14.69
N PHE A 151 10.03 -9.25 -14.31
CA PHE A 151 10.16 -10.64 -13.87
C PHE A 151 9.15 -11.60 -14.50
N GLY A 152 8.42 -11.19 -15.54
CA GLY A 152 7.28 -11.97 -16.03
C GLY A 152 7.65 -13.40 -16.43
N LYS A 153 8.77 -13.60 -17.15
CA LYS A 153 9.24 -14.93 -17.55
C LYS A 153 9.60 -15.81 -16.34
N SER A 154 10.32 -15.25 -15.37
CA SER A 154 10.71 -15.97 -14.14
C SER A 154 9.51 -16.25 -13.24
N TYR A 155 8.52 -15.36 -13.21
CA TYR A 155 7.27 -15.54 -12.46
C TYR A 155 6.37 -16.60 -13.09
N ALA A 156 6.24 -16.60 -14.42
CA ALA A 156 5.51 -17.63 -15.16
C ALA A 156 6.15 -19.02 -14.95
N ALA A 157 7.47 -19.10 -15.05
CA ALA A 157 8.23 -20.33 -14.79
C ALA A 157 8.09 -20.80 -13.33
N ALA A 158 8.17 -19.89 -12.35
CA ALA A 158 8.01 -20.21 -10.93
C ALA A 158 6.58 -20.66 -10.58
N LYS A 159 5.57 -20.27 -11.36
CA LYS A 159 4.18 -20.73 -11.21
C LYS A 159 3.85 -21.94 -12.07
N GLY A 160 4.74 -22.37 -12.96
CA GLY A 160 4.49 -23.46 -13.91
C GLY A 160 3.44 -23.13 -14.96
N ILE A 161 3.26 -21.85 -15.30
CA ILE A 161 2.22 -21.36 -16.22
C ILE A 161 2.91 -20.79 -17.47
N GLY A 162 2.29 -20.94 -18.64
CA GLY A 162 2.74 -20.27 -19.87
C GLY A 162 2.71 -18.75 -19.72
N PHE A 163 3.66 -18.06 -20.36
CA PHE A 163 3.75 -16.59 -20.29
C PHE A 163 2.48 -15.90 -20.80
N ASP A 164 1.75 -16.51 -21.73
CA ASP A 164 0.49 -16.00 -22.27
C ASP A 164 -0.62 -15.93 -21.22
N ALA A 165 -0.65 -16.85 -20.26
CA ALA A 165 -1.63 -16.86 -19.16
C ALA A 165 -1.17 -16.05 -17.93
N LEU A 166 0.06 -15.55 -17.93
CA LEU A 166 0.58 -14.72 -16.83
C LEU A 166 -0.23 -13.44 -16.66
N TYR A 167 -0.60 -12.80 -17.78
CA TYR A 167 -1.36 -11.56 -17.77
C TYR A 167 -2.74 -11.75 -17.12
N ASP A 168 -3.45 -12.82 -17.49
CA ASP A 168 -4.75 -13.16 -16.91
C ASP A 168 -4.66 -13.50 -15.42
N VAL A 169 -3.61 -14.23 -15.01
CA VAL A 169 -3.37 -14.52 -13.60
C VAL A 169 -3.10 -13.24 -12.80
N ILE A 170 -2.30 -12.33 -13.34
CA ILE A 170 -2.03 -11.03 -12.72
C ILE A 170 -3.32 -10.22 -12.62
N LEU A 171 -4.09 -10.14 -13.69
CA LEU A 171 -5.35 -9.40 -13.73
C LEU A 171 -6.36 -9.98 -12.75
N GLY A 172 -6.45 -11.31 -12.64
CA GLY A 172 -7.27 -12.01 -11.66
C GLY A 172 -6.85 -11.71 -10.22
N VAL A 173 -5.55 -11.70 -9.93
CA VAL A 173 -5.08 -11.34 -8.58
C VAL A 173 -5.35 -9.87 -8.26
N VAL A 174 -5.13 -8.96 -9.21
CA VAL A 174 -5.45 -7.53 -9.02
C VAL A 174 -6.96 -7.34 -8.82
N ALA A 175 -7.79 -8.06 -9.57
CA ALA A 175 -9.25 -7.97 -9.46
C ALA A 175 -9.79 -8.55 -8.15
N VAL A 176 -9.28 -9.69 -7.69
CA VAL A 176 -9.79 -10.33 -6.47
C VAL A 176 -9.17 -9.71 -5.23
N ASN A 177 -7.83 -9.69 -5.14
CA ASN A 177 -7.15 -9.22 -3.93
C ASN A 177 -7.10 -7.70 -3.89
N GLY A 178 -6.80 -7.04 -5.02
CA GLY A 178 -6.70 -5.59 -5.08
C GLY A 178 -8.02 -4.90 -4.76
N VAL A 179 -9.15 -5.42 -5.24
CA VAL A 179 -10.48 -4.86 -4.92
C VAL A 179 -10.83 -5.08 -3.45
N LEU A 180 -10.60 -6.28 -2.92
CA LEU A 180 -10.89 -6.57 -1.51
C LEU A 180 -10.05 -5.69 -0.57
N GLU A 181 -8.73 -5.61 -0.81
CA GLU A 181 -7.83 -4.74 -0.04
C GLU A 181 -8.26 -3.27 -0.16
N ALA A 182 -8.61 -2.81 -1.36
CA ALA A 182 -8.99 -1.42 -1.59
C ALA A 182 -10.33 -1.05 -0.92
N LEU A 183 -11.30 -1.97 -0.86
CA LEU A 183 -12.56 -1.75 -0.14
C LEU A 183 -12.32 -1.68 1.37
N VAL A 184 -11.54 -2.61 1.92
CA VAL A 184 -11.17 -2.60 3.34
C VAL A 184 -10.40 -1.32 3.66
N ALA A 185 -9.46 -0.91 2.81
CA ALA A 185 -8.71 0.32 2.96
C ALA A 185 -9.59 1.56 2.89
N ALA A 186 -10.57 1.60 2.00
CA ALA A 186 -11.50 2.71 1.89
C ALA A 186 -12.29 2.91 3.20
N VAL A 187 -12.88 1.83 3.73
CA VAL A 187 -13.69 1.89 4.95
C VAL A 187 -12.85 2.26 6.16
N ILE A 188 -11.72 1.58 6.36
CA ILE A 188 -10.85 1.84 7.52
C ILE A 188 -10.26 3.26 7.45
N THR A 189 -9.80 3.69 6.28
CA THR A 189 -9.23 5.04 6.13
C THR A 189 -10.28 6.11 6.38
N ALA A 190 -11.51 5.93 5.87
CA ALA A 190 -12.61 6.87 6.11
C ALA A 190 -12.98 7.01 7.59
N VAL A 191 -13.07 5.89 8.32
CA VAL A 191 -13.42 5.90 9.74
C VAL A 191 -12.27 6.45 10.59
N VAL A 192 -11.07 5.88 10.44
CA VAL A 192 -9.92 6.19 11.29
C VAL A 192 -9.42 7.62 11.04
N CYS A 193 -9.25 8.04 9.79
CA CYS A 193 -8.77 9.39 9.51
C CYS A 193 -9.79 10.46 9.95
N LYS A 194 -11.09 10.19 9.86
CA LYS A 194 -12.12 11.13 10.33
C LYS A 194 -12.03 11.35 11.84
N VAL A 195 -11.80 10.29 12.61
CA VAL A 195 -11.59 10.38 14.06
C VAL A 195 -10.26 11.07 14.37
N LEU A 196 -9.16 10.64 13.75
CA LEU A 196 -7.83 11.23 14.00
C LEU A 196 -7.76 12.70 13.62
N LEU A 197 -8.33 13.11 12.48
CA LEU A 197 -8.37 14.52 12.08
C LEU A 197 -9.14 15.39 13.08
N ARG A 198 -10.21 14.86 13.68
CA ARG A 198 -10.98 15.57 14.71
C ARG A 198 -10.18 15.72 16.01
N VAL A 199 -9.53 14.63 16.46
CA VAL A 199 -8.71 14.65 17.68
C VAL A 199 -7.49 15.56 17.52
N LEU A 200 -6.79 15.47 16.39
CA LEU A 200 -5.60 16.27 16.12
C LEU A 200 -5.91 17.76 15.95
N LYS A 201 -7.05 18.12 15.34
CA LYS A 201 -7.49 19.52 15.33
C LYS A 201 -7.79 20.05 16.73
N LYS A 202 -8.35 19.21 17.61
CA LYS A 202 -8.70 19.60 18.97
C LYS A 202 -7.48 19.79 19.88
N GLN A 203 -6.35 19.16 19.55
CA GLN A 203 -5.08 19.35 20.27
C GLN A 203 -4.22 20.51 19.73
N ALA A 204 -4.58 21.06 18.57
CA ALA A 204 -3.91 22.22 17.99
C ALA A 204 -4.56 23.56 18.42
N VAL A 205 -5.59 23.50 19.26
CA VAL A 205 -6.29 24.62 19.90
C VAL A 205 -6.02 24.52 21.40
#